data_AF-A0A5C6GIZ1-F1
#
_entry.id   AF-A0A5C6GIZ1-F1
#
_cell.length_a   1.000
_cell.length_b   1.000
_cell.length_c   1.000
_cell.angle_alpha   90.00
_cell.angle_beta   90.00
_cell.angle_gamma   90.00
#
_symmetry.space_group_name_H-M   'P 1'
#
loop_
_entity.id
_entity.type
_entity.pdbx_description
1 polymer ?
#
loop_
_entity_poly.entity_id
_entity_poly.type
_entity_poly.pdbx_seq_one_letter_code
_entity_poly.pdbx_strand_id
1 'polypeptide(L)'
;MRVSCRIAAFASTVILSAGVTHANYQLDTTYDTTNFFNDFNFFTGKDPTKGFVEYVDGQTANKEGLAKSSPGGIFMGVDHQTKNPPNGRKSVRVTSKKSFTHGLFVADIAHMPGNICGTWPAFWMLGPGWPESGEIDILEGVNAQTQNVITLHTKPGCRMSNEGTIPSTQFASPDCGASGASAGCGQRTSDTQAYGDGFNSMGGGVYATEWTSDHIAVWFFSRSRIPQDITSQNPNPSGWGPPTARFVGGSSCIIDHYFKNHQIVFDTTFCGDWAGAPQVWNSDPKCSALAPTCKDYVAGNPDQFANAFWMVKSVKVYQQRSGNGQPSAPPAVQPQPAQVQPSTGTQPSKPAAQLPPPSRQGKSWDGQVWNGGGWHAKREDGAFAKRFTA
;
A
#
# COMPACT_ATOMS: atom_id res chain seq x y z
N MET A 1 -40.22 -65.44 41.52
CA MET A 1 -38.90 -65.06 40.97
C MET A 1 -38.96 -65.06 39.46
N ARG A 2 -38.88 -63.89 38.82
CA ARG A 2 -38.42 -63.69 37.44
C ARG A 2 -38.11 -62.19 37.30
N VAL A 3 -36.82 -61.88 37.29
CA VAL A 3 -36.26 -60.53 37.17
C VAL A 3 -36.20 -60.21 35.68
N SER A 4 -36.86 -59.13 35.25
CA SER A 4 -36.73 -58.59 33.90
C SER A 4 -35.86 -57.33 33.96
N CYS A 5 -34.63 -57.47 33.47
CA CYS A 5 -33.61 -56.44 33.40
C CYS A 5 -33.97 -55.41 32.31
N ARG A 6 -34.15 -54.14 32.69
CA ARG A 6 -34.22 -53.01 31.75
C ARG A 6 -32.82 -52.41 31.61
N ILE A 7 -32.19 -52.60 30.46
CA ILE A 7 -30.97 -51.89 30.10
C ILE A 7 -31.40 -50.63 29.35
N ALA A 8 -31.30 -49.48 30.01
CA ALA A 8 -31.41 -48.17 29.37
C ALA A 8 -30.01 -47.77 28.87
N ALA A 9 -29.82 -47.76 27.55
CA ALA A 9 -28.59 -47.26 26.94
C ALA A 9 -28.64 -45.73 26.91
N PHE A 10 -27.84 -45.09 27.78
CA PHE A 10 -27.54 -43.66 27.67
C PHE A 10 -26.47 -43.47 26.59
N ALA A 11 -26.89 -42.98 25.42
CA ALA A 11 -25.96 -42.52 24.40
C ALA A 11 -25.48 -41.11 24.77
N SER A 12 -24.29 -41.02 25.36
CA SER A 12 -23.62 -39.74 25.61
C SER A 12 -23.15 -39.14 24.29
N THR A 13 -23.83 -38.08 23.83
CA THR A 13 -23.39 -37.27 22.69
C THR A 13 -22.17 -36.47 23.11
N VAL A 14 -20.99 -36.85 22.64
CA VAL A 14 -19.76 -36.06 22.79
C VAL A 14 -19.85 -34.89 21.79
N ILE A 15 -20.19 -33.71 22.29
CA ILE A 15 -20.07 -32.47 21.53
C ILE A 15 -18.58 -32.13 21.49
N LEU A 16 -17.90 -32.49 20.40
CA LEU A 16 -16.59 -31.92 20.09
C LEU A 16 -16.79 -30.43 19.80
N SER A 17 -16.54 -29.62 20.83
CA SER A 17 -16.40 -28.18 20.68
C SER A 17 -15.07 -27.96 19.96
N ALA A 18 -15.11 -27.82 18.63
CA ALA A 18 -13.99 -27.27 17.90
C ALA A 18 -13.78 -25.84 18.43
N GLY A 19 -12.78 -25.67 19.32
CA GLY A 19 -12.40 -24.35 19.79
C GLY A 19 -12.01 -23.53 18.57
N VAL A 20 -12.72 -22.43 18.31
CA VAL A 20 -12.28 -21.44 17.33
C VAL A 20 -10.99 -20.85 17.88
N THR A 21 -9.85 -21.31 17.36
CA THR A 21 -8.56 -20.69 17.66
C THR A 21 -8.58 -19.30 17.03
N HIS A 22 -8.85 -18.28 17.84
CA HIS A 22 -8.80 -16.90 17.39
C HIS A 22 -7.36 -16.55 16.99
N ALA A 23 -7.18 -16.06 15.77
CA ALA A 23 -5.92 -15.49 15.34
C ALA A 23 -5.60 -14.27 16.22
N ASN A 24 -4.57 -14.40 17.06
CA ASN A 24 -4.10 -13.31 17.92
C ASN A 24 -3.05 -12.50 17.14
N TYR A 25 -3.47 -11.38 16.56
CA TYR A 25 -2.63 -10.46 15.80
C TYR A 25 -1.83 -9.54 16.71
N GLN A 26 -0.51 -9.53 16.55
CA GLN A 26 0.39 -8.66 17.30
C GLN A 26 1.05 -7.64 16.39
N LEU A 27 1.16 -6.40 16.85
CA LEU A 27 1.83 -5.35 16.10
C LEU A 27 3.30 -5.76 15.87
N ASP A 28 3.68 -5.85 14.61
CA ASP A 28 5.05 -6.16 14.19
C ASP A 28 5.75 -4.90 13.66
N THR A 29 5.10 -4.14 12.79
CA THR A 29 5.70 -2.95 12.16
C THR A 29 4.71 -1.79 12.12
N THR A 30 5.20 -0.58 12.38
CA THR A 30 4.46 0.68 12.13
C THR A 30 5.26 1.53 11.15
N TYR A 31 4.57 2.04 10.13
CA TYR A 31 5.07 3.07 9.24
C TYR A 31 4.25 4.34 9.44
N ASP A 32 4.92 5.43 9.81
CA ASP A 32 4.32 6.74 10.03
C ASP A 32 5.31 7.87 9.69
N THR A 33 5.01 9.10 10.09
CA THR A 33 5.84 10.28 9.82
C THR A 33 7.27 10.20 10.36
N THR A 34 7.55 9.29 11.31
CA THR A 34 8.86 9.15 11.98
C THR A 34 9.87 8.32 11.18
N ASN A 35 9.39 7.40 10.34
CA ASN A 35 10.26 6.43 9.67
C ASN A 35 10.02 6.26 8.17
N PHE A 36 8.95 6.80 7.61
CA PHE A 36 8.58 6.57 6.21
C PHE A 36 9.74 6.76 5.20
N PHE A 37 10.47 7.87 5.25
CA PHE A 37 11.59 8.12 4.34
C PHE A 37 12.80 7.20 4.56
N ASN A 38 12.91 6.59 5.74
CA ASN A 38 13.99 5.63 6.03
C ASN A 38 13.59 4.21 5.64
N ASP A 39 12.32 3.86 5.78
CA ASP A 39 11.84 2.48 5.65
C ASP A 39 11.20 2.18 4.29
N PHE A 40 11.09 3.18 3.42
CA PHE A 40 10.69 3.03 2.02
C PHE A 40 11.82 3.40 1.05
N ASN A 41 11.88 2.69 -0.06
CA ASN A 41 12.70 3.04 -1.22
C ASN A 41 11.85 3.86 -2.20
N PHE A 42 12.44 4.91 -2.78
CA PHE A 42 11.82 5.66 -3.88
C PHE A 42 12.28 5.05 -5.21
N PHE A 43 11.35 4.50 -5.96
CA PHE A 43 11.61 3.96 -7.29
C PHE A 43 11.80 5.11 -8.30
N THR A 44 12.83 5.03 -9.13
CA THR A 44 13.15 6.06 -10.14
C THR A 44 13.26 5.50 -11.56
N GLY A 45 12.99 4.20 -11.72
CA GLY A 45 12.97 3.56 -13.02
C GLY A 45 11.82 4.05 -13.89
N LYS A 46 11.83 3.63 -15.15
CA LYS A 46 10.65 3.78 -16.01
C LYS A 46 9.48 3.01 -15.41
N ASP A 47 8.30 3.58 -15.50
CA ASP A 47 7.08 2.95 -15.01
C ASP A 47 6.84 1.60 -15.72
N PRO A 48 6.78 0.47 -14.97
CA PRO A 48 6.50 -0.84 -15.55
C PRO A 48 5.17 -0.90 -16.31
N THR A 49 4.20 -0.06 -15.93
CA THR A 49 2.88 0.03 -16.58
C THR A 49 2.84 1.02 -17.74
N LYS A 50 4.02 1.51 -18.17
CA LYS A 50 4.23 2.40 -19.32
C LYS A 50 3.49 3.75 -19.22
N GLY A 51 3.25 4.22 -18.00
CA GLY A 51 2.62 5.51 -17.75
C GLY A 51 3.39 6.71 -18.26
N PHE A 52 2.68 7.82 -18.44
CA PHE A 52 3.24 9.14 -18.73
C PHE A 52 3.66 9.83 -17.43
N VAL A 53 4.58 9.18 -16.71
CA VAL A 53 5.04 9.57 -15.38
C VAL A 53 6.57 9.60 -15.32
N GLU A 54 7.10 10.54 -14.55
CA GLU A 54 8.51 10.58 -14.17
C GLU A 54 8.62 10.33 -12.66
N TYR A 55 8.98 9.11 -12.25
CA TYR A 55 9.20 8.82 -10.84
C TYR A 55 10.54 9.38 -10.38
N VAL A 56 10.52 10.16 -9.30
CA VAL A 56 11.71 10.85 -8.77
C VAL A 56 12.18 10.26 -7.44
N ASP A 57 13.46 10.44 -7.13
CA ASP A 57 14.03 10.01 -5.84
C ASP A 57 13.48 10.84 -4.66
N GLY A 58 13.70 10.37 -3.44
CA GLY A 58 13.19 11.02 -2.23
C GLY A 58 13.74 12.42 -1.97
N GLN A 59 14.98 12.72 -2.40
CA GLN A 59 15.57 14.05 -2.23
C GLN A 59 14.90 15.05 -3.17
N THR A 60 14.74 14.68 -4.44
CA THR A 60 14.02 15.45 -5.45
C THR A 60 12.56 15.63 -5.04
N ALA A 61 11.89 14.56 -4.62
CA ALA A 61 10.51 14.61 -4.15
C ALA A 61 10.34 15.57 -2.96
N ASN A 62 11.25 15.55 -1.98
CA ASN A 62 11.19 16.46 -0.85
C ASN A 62 11.43 17.91 -1.25
N LYS A 63 12.46 18.15 -2.07
CA LYS A 63 12.82 19.49 -2.56
C LYS A 63 11.70 20.12 -3.39
N GLU A 64 11.02 19.33 -4.21
CA GLU A 64 9.93 19.78 -5.08
C GLU A 64 8.55 19.70 -4.41
N GLY A 65 8.49 19.27 -3.14
CA GLY A 65 7.24 19.20 -2.36
C GLY A 65 6.31 18.05 -2.75
N LEU A 66 6.80 17.06 -3.50
CA LEU A 66 6.07 15.86 -3.92
C LEU A 66 6.00 14.80 -2.81
N ALA A 67 6.93 14.79 -1.85
CA ALA A 67 6.82 13.93 -0.68
C ALA A 67 7.35 14.61 0.58
N LYS A 68 6.58 14.56 1.68
CA LYS A 68 7.00 15.12 2.98
C LYS A 68 6.24 14.51 4.16
N SER A 69 6.88 14.51 5.33
CA SER A 69 6.16 14.34 6.59
C SER A 69 5.43 15.63 6.94
N SER A 70 4.16 15.53 7.30
CA SER A 70 3.33 16.65 7.74
C SER A 70 2.60 16.29 9.04
N PRO A 71 2.08 17.26 9.80
CA PRO A 71 1.27 16.96 10.99
C PRO A 71 0.04 16.08 10.69
N GLY A 72 -0.47 16.12 9.45
CA GLY A 72 -1.60 15.30 9.01
C GLY A 72 -1.25 13.87 8.58
N GLY A 73 0.04 13.54 8.48
CA GLY A 73 0.53 12.27 7.96
C GLY A 73 1.65 12.44 6.93
N ILE A 74 1.97 11.33 6.26
CA ILE A 74 2.89 11.26 5.14
C ILE A 74 2.15 11.76 3.89
N PHE A 75 2.62 12.87 3.33
CA PHE A 75 2.13 13.41 2.07
C PHE A 75 2.93 12.84 0.91
N MET A 76 2.24 12.35 -0.13
CA MET A 76 2.83 11.93 -1.42
C MET A 76 1.95 12.45 -2.55
N GLY A 77 2.40 13.46 -3.29
CA GLY A 77 1.67 14.09 -4.38
C GLY A 77 2.43 14.02 -5.70
N VAL A 78 1.88 14.76 -6.67
CA VAL A 78 2.40 14.84 -8.04
C VAL A 78 2.68 16.29 -8.40
N ASP A 79 3.50 16.50 -9.44
CA ASP A 79 3.66 17.82 -10.02
C ASP A 79 2.33 18.29 -10.61
N HIS A 80 1.82 19.40 -10.11
CA HIS A 80 0.58 20.04 -10.56
C HIS A 80 0.81 21.47 -11.08
N GLN A 81 2.03 21.76 -11.55
CA GLN A 81 2.45 23.10 -12.02
C GLN A 81 3.07 23.06 -13.43
N THR A 82 3.85 22.02 -13.76
CA THR A 82 4.58 21.97 -15.04
C THR A 82 3.67 21.58 -16.19
N LYS A 83 3.61 22.44 -17.20
CA LYS A 83 2.93 22.17 -18.48
C LYS A 83 3.90 21.49 -19.45
N ASN A 84 3.41 20.47 -20.15
CA ASN A 84 4.14 19.67 -21.14
C ASN A 84 5.48 19.09 -20.64
N PRO A 85 5.50 18.37 -19.50
CA PRO A 85 6.74 17.77 -19.01
C PRO A 85 7.24 16.68 -19.98
N PRO A 86 8.49 16.73 -20.45
CA PRO A 86 8.96 15.86 -21.54
C PRO A 86 9.08 14.38 -21.14
N ASN A 87 9.30 14.10 -19.85
CA ASN A 87 9.50 12.75 -19.32
C ASN A 87 8.23 12.12 -18.73
N GLY A 88 7.09 12.81 -18.83
CA GLY A 88 5.91 12.49 -18.03
C GLY A 88 5.78 13.40 -16.81
N ARG A 89 4.60 13.40 -16.19
CA ARG A 89 4.34 14.22 -15.01
C ARG A 89 5.07 13.62 -13.80
N LYS A 90 5.78 14.45 -13.04
CA LYS A 90 6.54 13.95 -11.89
C LYS A 90 5.61 13.41 -10.80
N SER A 91 6.00 12.28 -10.23
CA SER A 91 5.30 11.59 -9.16
C SER A 91 6.29 10.79 -8.31
N VAL A 92 5.79 10.08 -7.31
CA VAL A 92 6.58 9.16 -6.49
C VAL A 92 5.97 7.76 -6.54
N ARG A 93 6.84 6.75 -6.54
CA ARG A 93 6.51 5.36 -6.25
C ARG A 93 7.40 4.92 -5.12
N VAL A 94 6.79 4.58 -3.98
CA VAL A 94 7.52 4.15 -2.79
C VAL A 94 7.27 2.67 -2.54
N THR A 95 8.30 1.95 -2.07
CA THR A 95 8.20 0.52 -1.76
C THR A 95 8.84 0.24 -0.41
N SER A 96 8.13 -0.41 0.51
CA SER A 96 8.66 -0.73 1.84
C SER A 96 9.92 -1.59 1.72
N LYS A 97 10.92 -1.32 2.54
CA LYS A 97 12.15 -2.14 2.58
C LYS A 97 11.88 -3.53 3.12
N LYS A 98 11.03 -3.64 4.15
CA LYS A 98 10.61 -4.92 4.70
C LYS A 98 9.61 -5.58 3.76
N SER A 99 9.76 -6.90 3.62
CA SER A 99 8.82 -7.79 2.93
C SER A 99 8.04 -8.62 3.94
N PHE A 100 6.84 -9.04 3.57
CA PHE A 100 5.94 -9.80 4.43
C PHE A 100 5.39 -11.02 3.68
N THR A 101 5.19 -12.12 4.41
CA THR A 101 4.35 -13.23 3.97
C THR A 101 3.31 -13.42 5.06
N HIS A 102 2.03 -13.34 4.70
CA HIS A 102 0.90 -13.26 5.62
C HIS A 102 0.93 -12.01 6.52
N GLY A 103 -0.20 -11.79 7.18
CA GLY A 103 -0.37 -10.73 8.18
C GLY A 103 -1.70 -10.02 8.06
N LEU A 104 -1.88 -9.02 8.91
CA LEU A 104 -2.98 -8.07 8.85
C LEU A 104 -2.38 -6.67 8.66
N PHE A 105 -2.67 -6.07 7.52
CA PHE A 105 -2.13 -4.79 7.08
C PHE A 105 -3.21 -3.73 7.23
N VAL A 106 -2.99 -2.73 8.08
CA VAL A 106 -3.97 -1.70 8.40
C VAL A 106 -3.42 -0.33 7.99
N ALA A 107 -3.95 0.22 6.89
CA ALA A 107 -3.58 1.53 6.38
C ALA A 107 -4.66 2.56 6.75
N ASP A 108 -4.30 3.54 7.60
CA ASP A 108 -5.13 4.71 7.89
C ASP A 108 -4.75 5.84 6.92
N ILE A 109 -5.67 6.16 6.02
CA ILE A 109 -5.46 7.12 4.93
C ILE A 109 -6.48 8.26 5.09
N ALA A 110 -5.98 9.49 5.19
CA ALA A 110 -6.81 10.69 5.32
C ALA A 110 -7.25 11.26 3.96
N HIS A 111 -6.44 11.03 2.93
CA HIS A 111 -6.69 11.49 1.56
C HIS A 111 -5.99 10.57 0.57
N MET A 112 -6.59 10.35 -0.60
CA MET A 112 -6.00 9.66 -1.74
C MET A 112 -6.15 10.50 -3.01
N PRO A 113 -5.45 10.22 -4.11
CA PRO A 113 -5.70 10.92 -5.37
C PRO A 113 -7.18 10.83 -5.80
N GLY A 114 -7.75 11.96 -6.18
CA GLY A 114 -9.18 12.10 -6.53
C GLY A 114 -9.58 11.43 -7.85
N ASN A 115 -10.85 11.59 -8.24
CA ASN A 115 -11.40 11.06 -9.50
C ASN A 115 -11.01 11.93 -10.71
N ILE A 116 -9.71 11.93 -11.02
CA ILE A 116 -9.08 12.85 -11.96
C ILE A 116 -8.74 12.12 -13.27
N CYS A 117 -9.19 12.66 -14.39
CA CYS A 117 -8.88 12.08 -15.70
C CYS A 117 -7.37 11.98 -15.91
N GLY A 118 -6.91 10.79 -16.30
CA GLY A 118 -5.53 10.47 -16.57
C GLY A 118 -4.72 9.98 -15.38
N THR A 119 -5.20 10.07 -14.15
CA THR A 119 -4.53 9.47 -12.98
C THR A 119 -4.78 7.97 -12.88
N TRP A 120 -3.80 7.25 -12.35
CA TRP A 120 -3.91 5.86 -11.91
C TRP A 120 -3.16 5.72 -10.57
N PRO A 121 -3.85 5.96 -9.45
CA PRO A 121 -3.30 5.77 -8.11
C PRO A 121 -3.44 4.32 -7.64
N ALA A 122 -2.45 3.84 -6.89
CA ALA A 122 -2.47 2.51 -6.29
C ALA A 122 -1.87 2.50 -4.86
N PHE A 123 -2.56 1.82 -3.94
CA PHE A 123 -1.99 1.25 -2.72
C PHE A 123 -2.11 -0.27 -2.80
N TRP A 124 -0.98 -0.95 -2.78
CA TRP A 124 -0.88 -2.34 -3.19
C TRP A 124 0.31 -3.02 -2.55
N MET A 125 0.45 -4.32 -2.78
CA MET A 125 1.54 -5.14 -2.28
C MET A 125 2.11 -6.02 -3.40
N LEU A 126 3.44 -6.08 -3.50
CA LEU A 126 4.14 -6.72 -4.61
C LEU A 126 5.18 -7.72 -4.14
N GLY A 127 5.07 -8.96 -4.62
CA GLY A 127 6.11 -9.99 -4.46
C GLY A 127 7.23 -9.88 -5.50
N PRO A 128 8.39 -10.52 -5.26
CA PRO A 128 9.50 -10.51 -6.20
C PRO A 128 9.21 -11.29 -7.48
N GLY A 129 9.76 -10.82 -8.60
CA GLY A 129 9.73 -11.54 -9.88
C GLY A 129 8.34 -11.60 -10.51
N TRP A 130 7.59 -10.49 -10.50
CA TRP A 130 6.23 -10.41 -11.02
C TRP A 130 6.05 -11.16 -12.37
N PRO A 131 4.97 -11.97 -12.53
CA PRO A 131 3.89 -12.22 -11.58
C PRO A 131 4.12 -13.46 -10.67
N GLU A 132 5.36 -13.98 -10.58
CA GLU A 132 5.64 -15.29 -9.96
C GLU A 132 5.36 -15.37 -8.45
N SER A 133 5.49 -14.25 -7.74
CA SER A 133 5.22 -14.16 -6.30
C SER A 133 3.98 -13.32 -5.96
N GLY A 134 3.15 -13.05 -6.96
CA GLY A 134 1.85 -12.41 -6.82
C GLY A 134 1.88 -10.90 -6.54
N GLU A 135 0.71 -10.30 -6.67
CA GLU A 135 0.41 -8.88 -6.46
C GLU A 135 -0.99 -8.76 -5.83
N ILE A 136 -1.16 -7.85 -4.86
CA ILE A 136 -2.42 -7.58 -4.17
C ILE A 136 -2.72 -6.09 -4.28
N ASP A 137 -3.67 -5.72 -5.13
CA ASP A 137 -4.13 -4.34 -5.29
C ASP A 137 -5.28 -4.07 -4.33
N ILE A 138 -5.00 -3.27 -3.30
CA ILE A 138 -5.91 -3.05 -2.18
C ILE A 138 -6.81 -1.84 -2.45
N LEU A 139 -6.24 -0.80 -3.06
CA LEU A 139 -6.91 0.43 -3.42
C LEU A 139 -6.36 0.93 -4.75
N GLU A 140 -7.11 0.70 -5.82
CA GLU A 140 -6.69 0.97 -7.19
C GLU A 140 -7.88 1.41 -8.07
N GLY A 141 -7.59 2.26 -9.04
CA GLY A 141 -8.54 2.68 -10.06
C GLY A 141 -7.91 3.69 -11.02
N VAL A 142 -8.68 4.09 -12.03
CA VAL A 142 -8.21 4.96 -13.11
C VAL A 142 -9.20 6.06 -13.44
N ASN A 143 -8.69 7.18 -13.93
CA ASN A 143 -9.48 8.26 -14.51
C ASN A 143 -10.58 8.77 -13.54
N ALA A 144 -11.81 8.91 -14.03
CA ALA A 144 -12.94 9.38 -13.24
C ALA A 144 -13.71 8.24 -12.52
N GLN A 145 -13.14 7.04 -12.41
CA GLN A 145 -13.78 5.93 -11.69
C GLN A 145 -14.07 6.31 -10.25
N THR A 146 -15.28 6.08 -9.78
CA THR A 146 -15.74 6.44 -8.43
C THR A 146 -15.72 5.27 -7.44
N GLN A 147 -15.36 4.08 -7.89
CA GLN A 147 -15.40 2.84 -7.12
C GLN A 147 -14.02 2.22 -7.12
N ASN A 148 -13.63 1.62 -5.98
CA ASN A 148 -12.38 0.90 -5.88
C ASN A 148 -12.46 -0.42 -6.67
N VAL A 149 -11.35 -0.81 -7.28
CA VAL A 149 -11.17 -2.15 -7.84
C VAL A 149 -10.07 -2.84 -7.04
N ILE A 150 -10.43 -3.94 -6.38
CA ILE A 150 -9.50 -4.74 -5.59
C ILE A 150 -9.15 -5.97 -6.43
N THR A 151 -7.88 -6.16 -6.76
CA THR A 151 -7.46 -7.18 -7.72
C THR A 151 -6.30 -8.00 -7.15
N LEU A 152 -6.27 -9.29 -7.46
CA LEU A 152 -5.08 -10.09 -7.28
C LEU A 152 -4.53 -10.52 -8.64
N HIS A 153 -3.20 -10.45 -8.77
CA HIS A 153 -2.49 -10.96 -9.93
C HIS A 153 -1.55 -12.09 -9.50
N THR A 154 -1.54 -13.16 -10.27
CA THR A 154 -0.64 -14.30 -10.09
C THR A 154 -0.13 -14.77 -11.43
N LYS A 155 0.91 -15.60 -11.43
CA LYS A 155 1.15 -16.47 -12.60
C LYS A 155 -0.06 -17.39 -12.88
N PRO A 156 -0.19 -17.96 -14.09
CA PRO A 156 -1.30 -18.84 -14.44
C PRO A 156 -1.53 -20.01 -13.48
N GLY A 157 -2.80 -20.41 -13.32
CA GLY A 157 -3.19 -21.61 -12.57
C GLY A 157 -3.84 -21.36 -11.20
N CYS A 158 -3.96 -20.09 -10.77
CA CYS A 158 -4.70 -19.73 -9.57
C CYS A 158 -6.10 -19.23 -9.92
N ARG A 159 -7.14 -19.98 -9.52
CA ARG A 159 -8.53 -19.52 -9.54
C ARG A 159 -9.10 -19.47 -8.14
N MET A 160 -9.72 -18.36 -7.77
CA MET A 160 -10.26 -18.12 -6.43
C MET A 160 -11.76 -17.92 -6.44
N SER A 161 -12.39 -18.20 -5.29
CA SER A 161 -13.79 -17.87 -5.00
C SER A 161 -13.88 -16.49 -4.33
N ASN A 162 -15.03 -15.82 -4.43
CA ASN A 162 -15.36 -14.62 -3.66
C ASN A 162 -16.36 -14.87 -2.52
N GLU A 163 -16.49 -16.12 -2.08
CA GLU A 163 -17.39 -16.47 -0.99
C GLU A 163 -17.09 -15.65 0.27
N GLY A 164 -18.14 -15.07 0.86
CA GLY A 164 -18.04 -14.22 2.05
C GLY A 164 -17.76 -12.73 1.75
N THR A 165 -17.55 -12.34 0.50
CA THR A 165 -17.57 -10.91 0.09
C THR A 165 -18.96 -10.31 0.34
N ILE A 166 -19.04 -9.01 0.66
CA ILE A 166 -20.32 -8.27 0.69
C ILE A 166 -21.10 -8.44 -0.65
N PRO A 167 -22.43 -8.61 -0.62
CA PRO A 167 -23.20 -8.92 -1.83
C PRO A 167 -23.15 -7.86 -2.95
N SER A 168 -22.82 -6.61 -2.61
CA SER A 168 -22.80 -5.50 -3.56
C SER A 168 -21.49 -5.39 -4.36
N THR A 169 -20.44 -6.09 -3.96
CA THR A 169 -19.17 -6.13 -4.70
C THR A 169 -19.29 -7.10 -5.88
N GLN A 170 -18.99 -6.61 -7.07
CA GLN A 170 -19.04 -7.40 -8.30
C GLN A 170 -17.74 -8.17 -8.50
N PHE A 171 -17.84 -9.49 -8.64
CA PHE A 171 -16.69 -10.32 -9.02
C PHE A 171 -16.55 -10.39 -10.54
N ALA A 172 -15.50 -9.80 -11.08
CA ALA A 172 -15.31 -9.71 -12.53
C ALA A 172 -14.83 -11.04 -13.12
N SER A 173 -13.89 -11.70 -12.46
CA SER A 173 -13.30 -12.96 -12.91
C SER A 173 -12.68 -13.72 -11.73
N PRO A 174 -12.84 -15.05 -11.63
CA PRO A 174 -12.14 -15.85 -10.65
C PRO A 174 -10.69 -16.19 -11.02
N ASP A 175 -10.21 -15.85 -12.21
CA ASP A 175 -8.88 -16.22 -12.70
C ASP A 175 -7.80 -15.18 -12.39
N CYS A 176 -6.98 -15.42 -11.37
CA CYS A 176 -5.97 -14.46 -10.95
C CYS A 176 -4.74 -14.44 -11.88
N GLY A 177 -4.61 -15.42 -12.77
CA GLY A 177 -3.56 -15.48 -13.78
C GLY A 177 -4.01 -15.08 -15.19
N ALA A 178 -5.23 -14.58 -15.34
CA ALA A 178 -5.82 -14.23 -16.63
C ALA A 178 -4.95 -13.24 -17.42
N SER A 179 -4.89 -13.46 -18.74
CA SER A 179 -4.12 -12.62 -19.68
C SER A 179 -2.64 -12.49 -19.29
N GLY A 180 -2.02 -13.58 -18.82
CA GLY A 180 -0.63 -13.57 -18.36
C GLY A 180 -0.46 -12.65 -17.15
N ALA A 181 -1.35 -12.81 -16.17
CA ALA A 181 -1.53 -11.96 -14.98
C ALA A 181 -2.15 -10.58 -15.24
N SER A 182 -1.97 -9.93 -16.40
CA SER A 182 -2.39 -8.53 -16.60
C SER A 182 -3.88 -8.19 -16.33
N ALA A 183 -4.79 -9.16 -16.39
CA ALA A 183 -6.20 -8.94 -16.06
C ALA A 183 -6.52 -9.24 -14.58
N GLY A 184 -5.84 -10.23 -13.98
CA GLY A 184 -6.07 -10.66 -12.60
C GLY A 184 -7.50 -11.13 -12.30
N CYS A 185 -7.76 -11.38 -11.03
CA CYS A 185 -9.09 -11.66 -10.50
C CYS A 185 -9.59 -10.43 -9.74
N GLY A 186 -10.29 -9.54 -10.44
CA GLY A 186 -10.76 -8.27 -9.89
C GLY A 186 -12.14 -8.34 -9.23
N GLN A 187 -12.30 -7.61 -8.13
CA GLN A 187 -13.56 -7.35 -7.45
C GLN A 187 -13.83 -5.84 -7.42
N ARG A 188 -14.86 -5.40 -8.13
CA ARG A 188 -15.26 -4.00 -8.21
C ARG A 188 -16.26 -3.68 -7.11
N THR A 189 -15.91 -2.74 -6.24
CA THR A 189 -16.77 -2.37 -5.12
C THR A 189 -17.94 -1.50 -5.57
N SER A 190 -19.01 -1.43 -4.76
CA SER A 190 -20.16 -0.55 -5.03
C SER A 190 -20.10 0.78 -4.28
N ASP A 191 -19.33 0.85 -3.19
CA ASP A 191 -19.29 2.01 -2.31
C ASP A 191 -18.44 3.12 -2.92
N THR A 192 -19.09 4.20 -3.37
CA THR A 192 -18.40 5.36 -3.95
C THR A 192 -17.63 6.16 -2.91
N GLN A 193 -17.82 5.89 -1.62
CA GLN A 193 -17.04 6.48 -0.54
C GLN A 193 -15.70 5.76 -0.31
N ALA A 194 -15.49 4.61 -0.95
CA ALA A 194 -14.28 3.80 -0.80
C ALA A 194 -13.13 4.27 -1.71
N TYR A 195 -13.36 5.23 -2.62
CA TYR A 195 -12.36 5.65 -3.61
C TYR A 195 -12.47 7.14 -3.97
N GLY A 196 -11.34 7.75 -4.33
CA GLY A 196 -11.22 9.08 -4.91
C GLY A 196 -11.93 10.19 -4.11
N ASP A 197 -12.69 11.03 -4.80
CA ASP A 197 -13.34 12.22 -4.23
C ASP A 197 -14.34 11.84 -3.13
N GLY A 198 -15.05 10.70 -3.28
CA GLY A 198 -15.97 10.20 -2.26
C GLY A 198 -15.24 9.83 -0.96
N PHE A 199 -14.10 9.14 -1.07
CA PHE A 199 -13.22 8.85 0.06
C PHE A 199 -12.70 10.14 0.71
N ASN A 200 -12.21 11.08 -0.09
CA ASN A 200 -11.65 12.34 0.37
C ASN A 200 -12.68 13.23 1.08
N SER A 201 -13.92 13.27 0.57
CA SER A 201 -15.01 14.10 1.11
C SER A 201 -15.38 13.78 2.56
N MET A 202 -15.04 12.58 3.02
CA MET A 202 -15.31 12.11 4.38
C MET A 202 -14.07 12.06 5.27
N GLY A 203 -12.95 12.63 4.83
CA GLY A 203 -11.67 12.56 5.55
C GLY A 203 -11.04 11.16 5.51
N GLY A 204 -11.34 10.40 4.46
CA GLY A 204 -10.79 9.08 4.17
C GLY A 204 -11.31 7.97 5.09
N GLY A 205 -10.41 7.08 5.49
CA GLY A 205 -10.77 5.88 6.24
C GLY A 205 -9.60 4.92 6.43
N VAL A 206 -9.93 3.69 6.79
CA VAL A 206 -8.98 2.59 6.97
C VAL A 206 -9.24 1.52 5.93
N TYR A 207 -8.19 1.12 5.23
CA TYR A 207 -8.14 -0.13 4.49
C TYR A 207 -7.41 -1.18 5.32
N ALA A 208 -8.06 -2.31 5.59
CA ALA A 208 -7.47 -3.43 6.30
C ALA A 208 -7.42 -4.66 5.40
N THR A 209 -6.25 -5.25 5.24
CA THR A 209 -6.04 -6.45 4.41
C THR A 209 -5.54 -7.59 5.29
N GLU A 210 -6.34 -8.65 5.42
CA GLU A 210 -5.94 -9.90 6.07
C GLU A 210 -5.45 -10.87 5.00
N TRP A 211 -4.23 -11.36 5.14
CA TRP A 211 -3.63 -12.35 4.25
C TRP A 211 -3.20 -13.57 5.06
N THR A 212 -3.79 -14.72 4.74
CA THR A 212 -3.53 -16.03 5.32
C THR A 212 -3.24 -17.05 4.22
N SER A 213 -2.96 -18.31 4.60
CA SER A 213 -2.87 -19.43 3.64
C SER A 213 -4.20 -19.79 2.98
N ASP A 214 -5.34 -19.41 3.58
CA ASP A 214 -6.69 -19.78 3.12
C ASP A 214 -7.37 -18.67 2.32
N HIS A 215 -7.12 -17.41 2.68
CA HIS A 215 -7.75 -16.26 2.03
C HIS A 215 -6.91 -14.99 2.05
N ILE A 216 -7.24 -14.10 1.13
CA ILE A 216 -6.91 -12.67 1.19
C ILE A 216 -8.23 -11.90 1.28
N ALA A 217 -8.39 -11.06 2.29
CA ALA A 217 -9.63 -10.30 2.51
C ALA A 217 -9.31 -8.83 2.78
N VAL A 218 -10.09 -7.94 2.16
CA VAL A 218 -9.93 -6.49 2.26
C VAL A 218 -11.21 -5.88 2.81
N TRP A 219 -11.09 -5.09 3.86
CA TRP A 219 -12.15 -4.25 4.42
C TRP A 219 -11.84 -2.78 4.17
N PHE A 220 -12.89 -2.02 3.89
CA PHE A 220 -12.87 -0.57 3.96
C PHE A 220 -13.76 -0.10 5.12
N PHE A 221 -13.20 0.71 6.00
CA PHE A 221 -13.93 1.42 7.05
C PHE A 221 -13.84 2.92 6.80
N SER A 222 -14.96 3.55 6.49
CA SER A 222 -15.04 5.03 6.42
C SER A 222 -14.57 5.66 7.73
N ARG A 223 -14.01 6.88 7.69
CA ARG A 223 -13.44 7.59 8.85
C ARG A 223 -14.25 7.48 10.16
N SER A 224 -15.57 7.62 10.09
CA SER A 224 -16.48 7.59 11.25
C SER A 224 -16.88 6.19 11.74
N ARG A 225 -16.47 5.13 11.02
CA ARG A 225 -16.85 3.73 11.28
C ARG A 225 -15.63 2.82 11.46
N ILE A 226 -14.47 3.38 11.81
CA ILE A 226 -13.27 2.59 12.10
C ILE A 226 -13.54 1.77 13.38
N PRO A 227 -13.40 0.43 13.35
CA PRO A 227 -13.56 -0.42 14.51
C PRO A 227 -12.68 -0.02 15.70
N GLN A 228 -13.22 -0.09 16.92
CA GLN A 228 -12.51 0.35 18.12
C GLN A 228 -11.24 -0.47 18.35
N ASP A 229 -11.26 -1.76 18.06
CA ASP A 229 -10.14 -2.69 18.20
C ASP A 229 -8.93 -2.30 17.31
N ILE A 230 -9.18 -1.74 16.11
CA ILE A 230 -8.14 -1.11 15.28
C ILE A 230 -7.56 0.11 15.99
N THR A 231 -8.41 1.01 16.50
CA THR A 231 -7.94 2.25 17.17
C THR A 231 -7.18 1.97 18.47
N SER A 232 -7.54 0.90 19.19
CA SER A 232 -6.82 0.43 20.37
C SER A 232 -5.65 -0.50 20.06
N GLN A 233 -5.31 -0.68 18.77
CA GLN A 233 -4.18 -1.49 18.30
C GLN A 233 -4.23 -2.97 18.70
N ASN A 234 -5.42 -3.53 18.84
CA ASN A 234 -5.66 -4.94 19.14
C ASN A 234 -6.68 -5.52 18.13
N PRO A 235 -6.39 -5.46 16.82
CA PRO A 235 -7.38 -5.76 15.80
C PRO A 235 -7.80 -7.23 15.81
N ASN A 236 -9.09 -7.48 15.62
CA ASN A 236 -9.70 -8.79 15.50
C ASN A 236 -10.70 -8.81 14.33
N PRO A 237 -10.25 -9.29 13.14
CA PRO A 237 -11.09 -9.34 11.94
C PRO A 237 -12.40 -10.12 12.09
N SER A 238 -12.49 -11.08 13.01
CA SER A 238 -13.72 -11.88 13.20
C SER A 238 -14.93 -11.06 13.63
N GLY A 239 -14.73 -9.87 14.21
CA GLY A 239 -15.79 -8.97 14.64
C GLY A 239 -16.19 -7.91 13.60
N TRP A 240 -15.51 -7.83 12.45
CA TRP A 240 -15.71 -6.74 11.49
C TRP A 240 -16.85 -6.96 10.50
N GLY A 241 -17.41 -8.17 10.46
CA GLY A 241 -18.41 -8.55 9.46
C GLY A 241 -17.79 -8.89 8.09
N PRO A 242 -18.64 -9.05 7.05
CA PRO A 242 -18.16 -9.46 5.73
C PRO A 242 -17.18 -8.42 5.13
N PRO A 243 -16.06 -8.84 4.56
CA PRO A 243 -15.12 -7.95 3.88
C PRO A 243 -15.69 -7.32 2.62
N THR A 244 -15.16 -6.15 2.27
CA THR A 244 -15.43 -5.44 1.02
C THR A 244 -15.09 -6.29 -0.20
N ALA A 245 -13.98 -7.03 -0.14
CA ALA A 245 -13.62 -8.06 -1.10
C ALA A 245 -12.91 -9.22 -0.39
N ARG A 246 -13.23 -10.46 -0.77
CA ARG A 246 -12.62 -11.68 -0.25
C ARG A 246 -12.20 -12.57 -1.39
N PHE A 247 -11.00 -13.11 -1.30
CA PHE A 247 -10.43 -14.06 -2.25
C PHE A 247 -10.11 -15.32 -1.48
N VAL A 248 -10.90 -16.36 -1.72
CA VAL A 248 -10.79 -17.65 -1.04
C VAL A 248 -10.02 -18.61 -1.93
N GLY A 249 -8.91 -19.12 -1.40
CA GLY A 249 -8.10 -20.15 -2.03
C GLY A 249 -8.77 -21.53 -1.98
N GLY A 250 -7.98 -22.58 -2.20
CA GLY A 250 -8.44 -23.96 -2.17
C GLY A 250 -7.68 -24.81 -3.17
N SER A 251 -8.30 -25.91 -3.63
CA SER A 251 -7.65 -26.81 -4.59
C SER A 251 -7.35 -26.15 -5.94
N SER A 252 -8.09 -25.10 -6.31
CA SER A 252 -7.86 -24.32 -7.54
C SER A 252 -6.89 -23.15 -7.35
N CYS A 253 -6.48 -22.85 -6.12
CA CYS A 253 -5.41 -21.90 -5.82
C CYS A 253 -4.89 -22.08 -4.39
N ILE A 254 -3.71 -22.68 -4.26
CA ILE A 254 -2.99 -22.76 -2.98
C ILE A 254 -2.26 -21.44 -2.79
N ILE A 255 -2.77 -20.54 -1.95
CA ILE A 255 -2.29 -19.14 -1.84
C ILE A 255 -0.77 -19.08 -1.63
N ASP A 256 -0.22 -19.93 -0.76
CA ASP A 256 1.21 -19.93 -0.42
C ASP A 256 2.13 -20.33 -1.59
N HIS A 257 1.59 -20.90 -2.67
CA HIS A 257 2.36 -21.16 -3.89
C HIS A 257 2.48 -19.91 -4.78
N TYR A 258 1.54 -18.98 -4.66
CA TYR A 258 1.38 -17.84 -5.56
C TYR A 258 1.77 -16.50 -4.93
N PHE A 259 1.64 -16.35 -3.61
CA PHE A 259 1.90 -15.10 -2.89
C PHE A 259 2.98 -15.31 -1.83
N LYS A 260 4.04 -14.49 -1.86
CA LYS A 260 5.11 -14.51 -0.85
C LYS A 260 5.99 -13.27 -0.92
N ASN A 261 6.54 -12.86 0.22
CA ASN A 261 7.56 -11.82 0.36
C ASN A 261 7.16 -10.47 -0.26
N HIS A 262 5.92 -10.06 -0.03
CA HIS A 262 5.38 -8.81 -0.56
C HIS A 262 5.92 -7.58 0.14
N GLN A 263 6.28 -6.56 -0.63
CA GLN A 263 6.53 -5.21 -0.14
C GLN A 263 5.30 -4.34 -0.34
N ILE A 264 5.06 -3.40 0.58
CA ILE A 264 3.97 -2.43 0.49
C ILE A 264 4.37 -1.32 -0.49
N VAL A 265 3.47 -0.95 -1.39
CA VAL A 265 3.69 0.06 -2.43
C VAL A 265 2.61 1.13 -2.39
N PHE A 266 3.02 2.38 -2.53
CA PHE A 266 2.14 3.50 -2.89
C PHE A 266 2.71 4.19 -4.12
N ASP A 267 1.85 4.50 -5.08
CA ASP A 267 2.22 5.32 -6.21
C ASP A 267 1.03 6.08 -6.82
N THR A 268 1.36 6.93 -7.78
CA THR A 268 0.39 7.52 -8.71
C THR A 268 1.05 7.63 -10.06
N THR A 269 0.68 6.77 -10.99
CA THR A 269 1.06 6.90 -12.40
C THR A 269 -0.01 7.68 -13.18
N PHE A 270 0.26 7.89 -14.47
CA PHE A 270 -0.65 8.55 -15.39
C PHE A 270 -0.77 7.77 -16.69
N CYS A 271 -1.97 7.68 -17.24
CA CYS A 271 -2.22 7.01 -18.51
C CYS A 271 -1.74 5.54 -18.51
N GLY A 272 -0.72 5.21 -19.31
CA GLY A 272 -0.15 3.87 -19.35
C GLY A 272 -1.10 2.79 -19.86
N ASP A 273 -0.74 1.56 -19.53
CA ASP A 273 -1.38 0.34 -20.02
C ASP A 273 -2.87 0.22 -19.61
N TRP A 274 -3.30 0.93 -18.56
CA TRP A 274 -4.71 0.94 -18.12
C TRP A 274 -5.42 2.28 -18.32
N ALA A 275 -5.11 3.33 -17.53
CA ALA A 275 -5.83 4.61 -17.59
C ALA A 275 -5.79 5.26 -18.98
N GLY A 276 -4.67 5.08 -19.69
CA GLY A 276 -4.42 5.68 -21.01
C GLY A 276 -4.84 4.80 -22.18
N ALA A 277 -5.27 3.57 -21.93
CA ALA A 277 -5.62 2.66 -23.00
C ALA A 277 -6.85 3.18 -23.76
N PRO A 278 -6.87 3.14 -25.11
CA PRO A 278 -7.95 3.75 -25.90
C PRO A 278 -9.35 3.25 -25.50
N GLN A 279 -9.50 1.96 -25.20
CA GLN A 279 -10.76 1.37 -24.79
C GLN A 279 -11.23 1.82 -23.39
N VAL A 280 -10.34 2.38 -22.57
CA VAL A 280 -10.67 2.92 -21.24
C VAL A 280 -10.90 4.43 -21.35
N TRP A 281 -9.92 5.17 -21.86
CA TRP A 281 -10.00 6.63 -22.02
C TRP A 281 -11.19 7.07 -22.89
N ASN A 282 -11.39 6.45 -24.06
CA ASN A 282 -12.46 6.83 -24.97
C ASN A 282 -13.84 6.36 -24.49
N SER A 283 -13.90 5.38 -23.59
CA SER A 283 -15.16 4.87 -23.02
C SER A 283 -15.69 5.74 -21.87
N ASP A 284 -14.82 6.53 -21.24
CA ASP A 284 -15.20 7.46 -20.18
C ASP A 284 -15.67 8.78 -20.81
N PRO A 285 -16.98 9.11 -20.77
CA PRO A 285 -17.50 10.32 -21.39
C PRO A 285 -16.98 11.60 -20.73
N LYS A 286 -16.55 11.54 -19.46
CA LYS A 286 -15.97 12.71 -18.77
C LYS A 286 -14.56 12.96 -19.28
N CYS A 287 -13.74 11.92 -19.44
CA CYS A 287 -12.34 12.08 -19.81
C CYS A 287 -12.14 12.28 -21.32
N SER A 288 -12.85 11.51 -22.15
CA SER A 288 -12.77 11.64 -23.61
C SER A 288 -13.20 13.02 -24.12
N ALA A 289 -14.07 13.73 -23.39
CA ALA A 289 -14.47 15.10 -23.71
C ALA A 289 -13.37 16.15 -23.42
N LEU A 290 -12.37 15.83 -22.60
CA LEU A 290 -11.34 16.79 -22.17
C LEU A 290 -10.12 16.83 -23.10
N ALA A 291 -9.76 15.70 -23.71
CA ALA A 291 -8.69 15.65 -24.71
C ALA A 291 -8.79 14.41 -25.62
N PRO A 292 -8.22 14.47 -26.84
CA PRO A 292 -8.17 13.33 -27.75
C PRO A 292 -7.44 12.11 -27.17
N THR A 293 -6.39 12.34 -26.36
CA THR A 293 -5.65 11.28 -25.68
C THR A 293 -5.39 11.63 -24.23
N CYS A 294 -5.23 10.60 -23.40
CA CYS A 294 -4.85 10.76 -22.00
C CYS A 294 -3.55 11.57 -21.84
N LYS A 295 -2.54 11.29 -22.70
CA LYS A 295 -1.25 11.98 -22.62
C LYS A 295 -1.38 13.47 -22.92
N ASP A 296 -2.21 13.85 -23.89
CA ASP A 296 -2.47 15.27 -24.20
C ASP A 296 -3.11 15.98 -23.01
N TYR A 297 -4.08 15.34 -22.35
CA TYR A 297 -4.71 15.89 -21.15
C TYR A 297 -3.70 16.06 -20.01
N VAL A 298 -2.97 15.00 -19.67
CA VAL A 298 -2.01 15.01 -18.56
C VAL A 298 -0.86 15.98 -18.82
N ALA A 299 -0.37 16.11 -20.05
CA ALA A 299 0.68 17.07 -20.39
C ALA A 299 0.17 18.53 -20.31
N GLY A 300 -1.03 18.79 -20.82
CA GLY A 300 -1.53 20.15 -21.02
C GLY A 300 -2.14 20.85 -19.81
N ASN A 301 -2.59 20.10 -18.79
CA ASN A 301 -3.47 20.60 -17.72
C ASN A 301 -2.92 20.34 -16.30
N PRO A 302 -1.75 20.90 -15.93
CA PRO A 302 -1.10 20.60 -14.65
C PRO A 302 -1.94 20.91 -13.40
N ASP A 303 -2.67 22.01 -13.42
CA ASP A 303 -3.48 22.51 -12.30
C ASP A 303 -4.58 21.53 -11.87
N GLN A 304 -5.02 20.66 -12.78
CA GLN A 304 -6.05 19.66 -12.51
C GLN A 304 -5.58 18.54 -11.56
N PHE A 305 -4.26 18.42 -11.32
CA PHE A 305 -3.67 17.39 -10.49
C PHE A 305 -3.35 17.84 -9.06
N ALA A 306 -3.81 19.02 -8.64
CA ALA A 306 -3.59 19.53 -7.27
C ALA A 306 -4.19 18.60 -6.19
N ASN A 307 -5.29 17.90 -6.50
CA ASN A 307 -5.92 16.90 -5.63
C ASN A 307 -5.43 15.46 -5.88
N ALA A 308 -4.38 15.26 -6.68
CA ALA A 308 -3.77 13.95 -6.90
C ALA A 308 -2.65 13.71 -5.85
N PHE A 309 -3.03 13.49 -4.60
CA PHE A 309 -2.08 13.18 -3.53
C PHE A 309 -2.64 12.21 -2.48
N TRP A 310 -1.74 11.46 -1.88
CA TRP A 310 -1.96 10.65 -0.69
C TRP A 310 -1.63 11.45 0.56
N MET A 311 -2.45 11.28 1.60
CA MET A 311 -2.14 11.65 2.98
C MET A 311 -2.32 10.42 3.86
N VAL A 312 -1.23 9.71 4.13
CA VAL A 312 -1.24 8.45 4.90
C VAL A 312 -0.87 8.75 6.35
N LYS A 313 -1.78 8.46 7.29
CA LYS A 313 -1.50 8.65 8.72
C LYS A 313 -0.55 7.59 9.23
N SER A 314 -0.83 6.33 8.91
CA SER A 314 0.03 5.20 9.24
C SER A 314 -0.31 3.96 8.43
N VAL A 315 0.67 3.07 8.26
CA VAL A 315 0.43 1.67 7.93
C VAL A 315 0.97 0.80 9.06
N LYS A 316 0.10 -0.02 9.67
CA LYS A 316 0.46 -0.94 10.75
C LYS A 316 0.31 -2.37 10.27
N VAL A 317 1.35 -3.16 10.46
CA VAL A 317 1.36 -4.58 10.09
C VAL A 317 1.35 -5.42 11.36
N TYR A 318 0.40 -6.35 11.42
CA TYR A 318 0.26 -7.29 12.52
C TYR A 318 0.53 -8.71 12.03
N GLN A 319 1.18 -9.52 12.87
CA GLN A 319 1.48 -10.92 12.60
C GLN A 319 0.74 -11.82 13.58
N GLN A 320 0.31 -12.99 13.13
CA GLN A 320 -0.29 -13.98 14.04
C GLN A 320 0.79 -14.55 14.96
N ARG A 321 0.50 -14.67 16.26
CA ARG A 321 1.36 -15.47 17.14
C ARG A 321 1.20 -16.95 16.80
N SER A 322 2.26 -17.58 16.29
CA SER A 322 2.40 -19.03 16.38
C SER A 322 2.30 -19.42 17.85
N GLY A 323 1.44 -20.38 18.17
CA GLY A 323 1.28 -20.92 19.54
C GLY A 323 2.52 -21.70 19.98
N ASN A 324 3.61 -20.97 20.21
CA ASN A 324 4.82 -21.28 20.99
C ASN A 324 5.81 -20.17 20.64
N GLY A 325 6.20 -19.35 21.64
CA GLY A 325 7.01 -18.16 21.47
C GLY A 325 8.42 -18.40 20.94
N GLN A 326 8.55 -18.66 19.64
CA GLN A 326 9.77 -18.47 18.88
C GLN A 326 9.44 -17.72 17.57
N PRO A 327 10.15 -16.62 17.28
CA PRO A 327 10.12 -16.03 15.95
C PRO A 327 10.55 -17.10 14.93
N SER A 328 9.74 -17.30 13.89
CA SER A 328 10.19 -18.00 12.68
C SER A 328 11.41 -17.24 12.14
N ALA A 329 12.57 -17.89 12.18
CA ALA A 329 13.80 -17.31 11.65
C ALA A 329 13.61 -16.98 10.16
N PRO A 330 14.13 -15.83 9.68
CA PRO A 330 14.19 -15.59 8.24
C PRO A 330 15.04 -16.68 7.58
N PRO A 331 14.73 -17.09 6.33
CA PRO A 331 15.61 -17.95 5.55
C PRO A 331 17.00 -17.32 5.47
N ALA A 332 18.04 -18.10 5.74
CA ALA A 332 19.41 -17.66 5.62
C ALA A 332 19.67 -17.14 4.19
N VAL A 333 20.00 -15.86 4.06
CA VAL A 333 20.53 -15.29 2.82
C VAL A 333 21.90 -15.92 2.59
N GLN A 334 22.01 -16.78 1.57
CA GLN A 334 23.32 -17.20 1.10
C GLN A 334 24.05 -15.98 0.50
N PRO A 335 25.29 -15.67 0.93
CA PRO A 335 26.05 -14.60 0.29
C PRO A 335 26.36 -14.97 -1.16
N GLN A 336 25.95 -14.12 -2.10
CA GLN A 336 26.43 -14.18 -3.48
C GLN A 336 27.96 -13.97 -3.52
N PRO A 337 28.69 -14.69 -4.39
CA PRO A 337 30.13 -14.51 -4.53
C PRO A 337 30.45 -13.08 -5.01
N ALA A 338 31.38 -12.43 -4.31
CA ALA A 338 31.89 -11.11 -4.67
C ALA A 338 32.57 -11.16 -6.06
N GLN A 339 32.09 -10.33 -6.99
CA GLN A 339 32.81 -10.07 -8.23
C GLN A 339 33.99 -9.15 -7.93
N VAL A 340 35.18 -9.63 -8.31
CA VAL A 340 36.45 -8.92 -8.22
C VAL A 340 36.46 -7.77 -9.22
N GLN A 341 36.62 -6.53 -8.75
CA GLN A 341 37.06 -5.42 -9.59
C GLN A 341 38.46 -4.93 -9.18
N PRO A 342 39.34 -4.65 -10.16
CA PRO A 342 40.75 -4.34 -9.91
C PRO A 342 40.97 -2.91 -9.38
N SER A 343 42.00 -2.80 -8.55
CA SER A 343 42.48 -1.57 -7.92
C SER A 343 43.11 -0.59 -8.92
N THR A 344 42.77 0.69 -8.79
CA THR A 344 43.54 1.80 -9.35
C THR A 344 43.79 2.86 -8.27
N GLY A 345 44.98 3.44 -8.34
CA GLY A 345 45.66 4.08 -7.23
C GLY A 345 45.29 5.53 -6.93
N THR A 346 45.77 5.95 -5.77
CA THR A 346 45.74 7.28 -5.16
C THR A 346 46.42 8.37 -5.98
N GLN A 347 45.77 9.54 -6.11
CA GLN A 347 46.42 10.87 -6.07
C GLN A 347 45.41 12.04 -5.91
N PRO A 348 45.81 13.29 -5.60
CA PRO A 348 45.32 14.05 -4.44
C PRO A 348 44.37 15.23 -4.74
N SER A 349 43.78 15.74 -3.65
CA SER A 349 42.82 16.85 -3.51
C SER A 349 43.24 18.20 -4.10
N LYS A 350 42.27 18.94 -4.67
CA LYS A 350 42.34 20.39 -4.94
C LYS A 350 41.10 21.14 -4.36
N PRO A 351 41.23 22.44 -4.06
CA PRO A 351 40.42 23.15 -3.05
C PRO A 351 39.09 23.73 -3.57
N ALA A 352 38.24 24.08 -2.59
CA ALA A 352 36.88 24.58 -2.70
C ALA A 352 36.73 25.87 -3.52
N ALA A 353 35.66 25.92 -4.32
CA ALA A 353 35.16 27.13 -4.97
C ALA A 353 33.92 27.66 -4.22
N GLN A 354 33.89 28.98 -4.02
CA GLN A 354 32.87 29.73 -3.28
C GLN A 354 31.54 29.80 -4.04
N LEU A 355 30.43 29.62 -3.32
CA LEU A 355 29.07 29.83 -3.81
C LEU A 355 28.67 31.33 -3.72
N PRO A 356 27.94 31.88 -4.71
CA PRO A 356 27.35 33.22 -4.60
C PRO A 356 26.11 33.23 -3.69
N PRO A 357 25.74 34.39 -3.11
CA PRO A 357 24.70 34.48 -2.09
C PRO A 357 23.27 34.32 -2.65
N PRO A 358 22.32 33.75 -1.90
CA PRO A 358 20.93 33.65 -2.32
C PRO A 358 20.16 34.97 -2.14
N SER A 359 19.32 35.29 -3.12
CA SER A 359 18.35 36.38 -3.12
C SER A 359 17.08 36.02 -2.33
N ARG A 360 16.34 37.05 -1.93
CA ARG A 360 15.42 37.10 -0.79
C ARG A 360 14.11 36.30 -0.94
N GLN A 361 13.69 35.82 0.23
CA GLN A 361 12.46 35.14 0.65
C GLN A 361 11.13 35.64 0.06
N GLY A 362 10.28 34.66 -0.27
CA GLY A 362 8.82 34.70 -0.13
C GLY A 362 8.38 33.74 1.00
N LYS A 363 7.27 34.07 1.67
CA LYS A 363 6.84 33.65 3.03
C LYS A 363 6.84 32.14 3.35
N SER A 364 7.07 31.88 4.64
CA SER A 364 7.38 30.60 5.30
C SER A 364 6.31 29.50 5.19
N TRP A 365 6.81 28.27 5.02
CA TRP A 365 6.11 27.00 5.16
C TRP A 365 6.71 26.23 6.35
N ASP A 366 5.88 25.80 7.31
CA ASP A 366 6.30 25.16 8.56
C ASP A 366 6.47 23.63 8.45
N GLY A 367 7.03 23.15 7.34
CA GLY A 367 7.35 21.73 7.14
C GLY A 367 8.84 21.48 7.39
N GLN A 368 9.17 20.40 8.12
CA GLN A 368 10.57 19.98 8.24
C GLN A 368 11.08 19.46 6.88
N VAL A 369 12.07 20.15 6.33
CA VAL A 369 12.82 19.76 5.13
C VAL A 369 13.85 18.70 5.53
N TRP A 370 13.90 17.59 4.79
CA TRP A 370 14.87 16.52 5.05
C TRP A 370 16.21 16.85 4.38
N ASN A 371 17.25 17.06 5.20
CA ASN A 371 18.57 17.52 4.73
C ASN A 371 19.60 16.39 4.50
N GLY A 372 19.16 15.17 4.19
CA GLY A 372 20.08 14.09 3.79
C GLY A 372 20.87 13.41 4.92
N GLY A 373 20.56 13.67 6.19
CA GLY A 373 21.21 13.03 7.34
C GLY A 373 20.36 11.92 7.97
N GLY A 374 20.98 10.80 8.34
CA GLY A 374 20.32 9.73 9.11
C GLY A 374 19.90 10.20 10.50
N TRP A 375 18.69 9.83 10.93
CA TRP A 375 18.16 10.16 12.25
C TRP A 375 18.86 9.33 13.34
N HIS A 376 20.01 9.78 13.83
CA HIS A 376 20.50 9.32 15.13
C HIS A 376 19.82 10.13 16.23
N ALA A 377 18.88 9.51 16.93
CA ALA A 377 18.30 10.04 18.15
C ALA A 377 19.42 10.19 19.21
N LYS A 378 19.93 11.41 19.42
CA LYS A 378 20.64 11.73 20.66
C LYS A 378 19.60 12.03 21.73
N ARG A 379 19.46 11.12 22.70
CA ARG A 379 19.00 11.47 24.04
C ARG A 379 20.05 12.41 24.64
N GLU A 380 19.65 13.62 25.01
CA GLU A 380 20.42 14.44 25.93
C GLU A 380 19.89 14.21 27.34
N ASP A 381 20.67 13.47 28.13
CA ASP A 381 20.53 13.40 29.59
C ASP A 381 20.96 14.75 30.17
N GLY A 382 19.98 15.61 30.45
CA GLY A 382 20.20 16.88 31.13
C GLY A 382 20.32 16.71 32.64
N ALA A 383 21.53 16.43 33.13
CA ALA A 383 21.88 16.60 34.54
C ALA A 383 21.96 18.11 34.86
N PHE A 384 21.03 18.63 35.67
CA PHE A 384 21.12 19.98 36.22
C PHE A 384 21.41 19.92 37.72
N ALA A 385 22.66 20.22 38.08
CA ALA A 385 23.06 20.58 39.43
C ALA A 385 23.99 21.79 39.37
N LYS A 386 23.50 22.95 39.82
CA LYS A 386 24.10 23.71 40.94
C LYS A 386 23.35 25.02 41.21
N ARG A 387 23.16 25.24 42.52
CA ARG A 387 22.79 26.48 43.22
C ARG A 387 23.79 27.61 42.92
N PHE A 388 23.36 28.87 43.00
CA PHE A 388 23.60 29.76 44.16
C PHE A 388 22.82 31.09 44.03
N THR A 389 22.31 31.53 45.18
CA THR A 389 21.86 32.88 45.58
C THR A 389 22.82 34.00 45.13
N ALA A 390 22.46 35.27 44.99
CA ALA A 390 21.47 36.13 45.64
C ALA A 390 20.97 37.20 44.67
#